data_AF-A0A090T7V3-F1
#
_entry.id   AF-A0A090T7V3-F1
#
_cell.length_a   1.000
_cell.length_b   1.000
_cell.length_c   1.000
_cell.angle_alpha   90.00
_cell.angle_beta   90.00
_cell.angle_gamma   90.00
#
_symmetry.space_group_name_H-M   'P 1'
#
loop_
_entity.id
_entity.type
_entity.pdbx_description
1 polymer ?
#
loop_
_entity_poly.entity_id
_entity_poly.type
_entity_poly.pdbx_seq_one_letter_code
_entity_poly.pdbx_strand_id
1 'polypeptide(L)' 'MVLVGRQAPDFTAAAVLGNGDIVENFNFAEFTKGKKAVVFFYPLDFTFVCPSD' A
#
# COMPACT_ATOMS: atom_id res chain seq x y z
N MET A 1 -17.18 -1.43 -11.59
CA MET A 1 -17.06 -2.66 -10.78
C MET A 1 -16.91 -2.25 -9.33
N VAL A 2 -17.68 -2.82 -8.40
CA VAL A 2 -17.59 -2.49 -6.96
C VAL A 2 -16.68 -3.51 -6.27
N LEU A 3 -15.63 -3.04 -5.57
CA LEU A 3 -14.67 -3.88 -4.84
C LEU A 3 -15.01 -4.04 -3.35
N VAL A 4 -15.92 -3.21 -2.83
CA VAL A 4 -16.34 -3.23 -1.42
C VAL A 4 -17.01 -4.57 -1.08
N GLY A 5 -16.63 -5.15 0.06
CA GLY A 5 -17.15 -6.44 0.54
C GLY A 5 -16.55 -7.67 -0.16
N ARG A 6 -15.68 -7.48 -1.15
CA ARG A 6 -14.90 -8.57 -1.76
C ARG A 6 -13.54 -8.68 -1.08
N GLN A 7 -12.90 -9.83 -1.26
CA GLN A 7 -11.49 -9.98 -0.88
C GLN A 7 -10.66 -8.92 -1.61
N ALA A 8 -9.80 -8.22 -0.87
CA ALA A 8 -8.89 -7.24 -1.45
C ALA A 8 -7.99 -7.93 -2.48
N PRO A 9 -7.75 -7.33 -3.66
CA PRO A 9 -6.80 -7.86 -4.63
C PRO A 9 -5.42 -7.98 -4.01
N ASP A 10 -4.77 -9.13 -4.21
CA ASP A 10 -3.38 -9.30 -3.82
C ASP A 10 -2.46 -8.67 -4.87
N PHE A 11 -1.32 -8.16 -4.42
CA PHE A 11 -0.30 -7.57 -5.28
C PHE A 11 1.09 -7.74 -4.69
N THR A 12 2.08 -7.82 -5.58
CA THR A 12 3.50 -7.78 -5.24
C THR A 12 4.15 -6.62 -5.96
N ALA A 13 4.87 -5.76 -5.23
CA ALA A 13 5.56 -4.60 -5.76
C ALA A 13 6.78 -4.23 -4.91
N ALA A 14 7.65 -3.36 -5.41
CA ALA A 14 8.71 -2.77 -4.61
C ALA A 14 8.11 -1.78 -3.60
N ALA A 15 8.61 -1.77 -2.36
CA ALA A 15 8.13 -0.89 -1.30
C ALA A 15 9.28 -0.39 -0.40
N VAL A 16 9.12 0.83 0.12
CA VAL A 16 9.95 1.38 1.20
C VAL A 16 9.20 1.22 2.52
N LEU A 17 9.79 0.50 3.48
CA LEU A 17 9.20 0.27 4.79
C LEU A 17 9.38 1.46 5.73
N GLY A 18 8.62 1.49 6.82
CA GLY A 18 8.66 2.59 7.81
C GLY A 18 10.01 2.75 8.53
N ASN A 19 10.90 1.76 8.44
CA ASN A 19 12.28 1.82 8.93
C ASN A 19 13.30 2.25 7.85
N GLY A 20 12.86 2.50 6.62
CA GLY A 20 13.70 2.88 5.49
C GLY A 20 14.23 1.71 4.65
N ASP A 21 13.93 0.47 5.01
CA ASP A 21 14.35 -0.69 4.22
C ASP A 21 13.59 -0.76 2.88
N ILE A 22 14.30 -1.13 1.83
CA ILE A 22 13.73 -1.35 0.49
C ILE A 22 13.49 -2.85 0.31
N VAL A 23 12.24 -3.21 -0.02
CA VAL A 23 11.83 -4.57 -0.31
C VAL A 23 11.30 -4.63 -1.74
N GLU A 24 12.04 -5.28 -2.64
CA GLU A 24 11.68 -5.39 -4.07
C GLU A 24 10.41 -6.22 -4.31
N ASN A 25 10.14 -7.21 -3.46
CA ASN A 25 9.04 -8.16 -3.60
C ASN A 25 8.08 -8.09 -2.40
N PHE A 26 7.60 -6.91 -2.05
CA PHE A 26 6.61 -6.76 -0.98
C PHE A 26 5.27 -7.36 -1.44
N ASN A 27 4.79 -8.41 -0.77
CA ASN A 27 3.46 -8.99 -1.01
C ASN A 27 2.45 -8.49 0.03
N PHE A 28 1.33 -7.95 -0.46
CA PHE A 28 0.30 -7.33 0.38
C PHE A 28 -0.43 -8.34 1.28
N ALA A 29 -0.90 -9.47 0.73
CA ALA A 29 -1.66 -10.45 1.49
C ALA A 29 -0.82 -11.12 2.59
N GLU A 30 0.46 -11.40 2.33
CA GLU A 30 1.39 -11.96 3.31
C GLU A 30 1.66 -10.97 4.45
N PHE A 31 1.99 -9.72 4.10
CA PHE A 31 2.34 -8.69 5.09
C PHE A 31 1.18 -8.30 6.00
N THR A 32 -0.05 -8.31 5.47
CA THR A 32 -1.26 -7.91 6.20
C THR A 32 -2.01 -9.07 6.85
N LYS A 33 -1.51 -10.31 6.71
CA LYS A 33 -2.19 -11.51 7.22
C LYS A 33 -2.53 -11.39 8.71
N GLY A 34 -3.81 -11.55 9.03
CA GLY A 34 -4.31 -11.49 10.40
C GLY A 34 -4.35 -10.07 11.00
N LYS A 35 -4.07 -9.04 10.20
CA LYS A 35 -4.11 -7.63 10.61
C LYS A 35 -5.15 -6.88 9.79
N LYS A 36 -5.72 -5.82 10.37
CA LYS A 36 -6.46 -4.82 9.58
C LYS A 36 -5.45 -3.97 8.84
N ALA A 37 -5.73 -3.68 7.57
CA ALA A 37 -4.88 -2.86 6.72
C ALA A 37 -5.71 -1.76 6.05
N VAL A 38 -5.06 -0.62 5.83
CA VAL A 38 -5.58 0.50 5.03
C VAL A 38 -4.63 0.68 3.86
N VAL A 39 -5.15 0.67 2.64
CA VAL A 39 -4.40 0.97 1.42
C VAL A 39 -4.91 2.30 0.89
N PHE A 40 -4.01 3.25 0.73
CA PHE A 40 -4.30 4.58 0.20
C PHE A 40 -3.47 4.81 -1.05
N PHE A 41 -4.10 5.38 -2.07
CA PHE A 41 -3.44 5.76 -3.31
C PHE A 41 -3.40 7.28 -3.37
N TYR A 42 -2.22 7.84 -3.59
CA TYR A 42 -2.02 9.26 -3.81
C TYR A 42 -1.42 9.50 -5.21
N PRO A 43 -1.55 10.71 -5.78
CA PRO A 43 -1.28 10.92 -7.20
C PRO A 43 0.18 10.79 -7.60
N LEU A 44 1.08 11.43 -6.84
CA LEU A 44 2.52 11.47 -7.11
C LEU A 44 3.28 12.02 -5.90
N ASP A 45 4.53 11.61 -5.75
CA ASP A 45 5.46 12.21 -4.80
C ASP A 45 5.79 13.68 -5.17
N PHE A 46 6.07 14.51 -4.16
CA PHE A 46 6.55 15.88 -4.33
C PHE A 46 5.69 16.76 -5.25
N THR A 47 4.37 16.72 -5.05
CA THR A 47 3.44 17.61 -5.76
C THR A 47 3.29 18.97 -5.06
N PHE A 48 2.57 19.89 -5.70
CA PHE A 48 2.34 21.26 -5.22
C PHE A 48 1.31 21.35 -4.07
N VAL A 49 0.65 20.23 -3.73
CA VAL A 49 -0.24 20.13 -2.58
C VAL A 49 0.58 19.69 -1.37
N CYS A 50 0.35 20.32 -0.22
CA CYS A 50 1.06 20.00 1.02
C CYS A 50 0.89 18.50 1.36
N PRO A 51 1.97 17.77 1.71
CA PRO A 51 1.96 16.31 1.90
C PRO A 51 1.26 15.85 3.19
N SER A 52 0.33 16.62 3.74
CA SER A 52 -0.30 16.36 5.05
C SER A 52 -1.48 15.38 5.01
N ASP A 53 -1.72 14.70 3.89
CA ASP A 53 -2.75 13.66 3.75
C ASP A 53 -2.16 12.25 3.82
#